data_AF-A0A7Z9R1Y4-F1
#
_entry.id   AF-A0A7Z9R1Y4-F1
#
_cell.length_a   1.000
_cell.length_b   1.000
_cell.length_c   1.000
_cell.angle_alpha   90.00
_cell.angle_beta   90.00
_cell.angle_gamma   90.00
#
_symmetry.space_group_name_H-M   'P 1'
#
loop_
_entity.id
_entity.type
_entity.pdbx_description
1 polymer ?
#
loop_
_entity_poly.entity_id
_entity_poly.type
_entity_poly.pdbx_seq_one_letter_code
_entity_poly.pdbx_strand_id
1 'polypeptide(L)'
;MVLIPAGSFEMGDHLDGMSNAPVHTATLGAFYMDVHEVTVGQFREFVNQSGYKYGGNWDTVAKQSPGDEYPMIYVNRHNFQVTTT
;
A
#
# COMPACT_ATOMS: atom_id res chain seq x y z
N MET A 1 -11.45 3.60 -3.26
CA MET A 1 -10.91 3.42 -4.63
C MET A 1 -11.33 4.52 -5.60
N VAL A 2 -10.45 4.85 -6.55
CA VAL A 2 -10.65 5.73 -7.72
C VAL A 2 -10.20 5.00 -8.99
N LEU A 3 -10.87 5.26 -10.12
CA LEU A 3 -10.49 4.70 -11.43
C LEU A 3 -9.31 5.46 -12.03
N ILE A 4 -8.23 4.76 -12.31
CA ILE A 4 -7.12 5.25 -13.12
C ILE A 4 -7.36 4.80 -14.57
N PRO A 5 -7.50 5.74 -15.53
CA PRO A 5 -7.75 5.39 -16.92
C PRO A 5 -6.53 4.70 -17.54
N ALA A 6 -6.78 3.90 -18.58
CA ALA A 6 -5.73 3.29 -19.38
C ALA A 6 -4.90 4.37 -20.08
N GLY A 7 -3.60 4.15 -20.22
CA GLY A 7 -2.72 5.09 -20.91
C GLY A 7 -1.24 4.77 -20.78
N SER A 8 -0.44 5.67 -21.32
CA SER A 8 1.02 5.63 -21.24
C SER A 8 1.54 6.88 -20.55
N PHE A 9 2.55 6.73 -19.70
CA PHE A 9 3.19 7.84 -18.99
C PHE A 9 4.69 7.54 -18.77
N GLU A 10 5.46 8.59 -18.46
CA GLU A 10 6.87 8.46 -18.11
C GLU A 10 7.03 8.15 -16.62
N MET A 11 7.74 7.07 -16.31
CA MET A 11 8.10 6.67 -14.95
C MET A 11 9.61 6.83 -14.76
N GLY A 12 10.01 7.44 -13.64
CA GLY A 12 11.39 7.90 -13.37
C GLY A 12 11.39 9.41 -13.15
N ASP A 13 12.58 10.03 -13.10
CA ASP A 13 12.71 11.48 -12.97
C ASP A 13 13.67 12.09 -13.99
N HIS A 14 13.44 13.36 -14.30
CA HIS A 14 14.28 14.18 -15.19
C HIS A 14 15.24 15.07 -14.39
N LEU A 15 15.63 14.65 -13.18
CA LEU A 15 16.39 15.49 -12.26
C LEU A 15 17.90 15.29 -12.44
N ASP A 16 18.55 14.74 -11.44
CA ASP A 16 20.00 14.64 -11.28
C ASP A 16 20.62 13.40 -11.94
N GLY A 17 19.82 12.64 -12.69
CA GLY A 17 20.29 11.49 -13.46
C GLY A 17 20.70 10.31 -12.58
N MET A 18 20.10 10.16 -11.40
CA MET A 18 20.35 8.99 -10.56
C MET A 18 19.96 7.69 -11.28
N SER A 19 20.83 6.68 -11.17
CA SER A 19 20.65 5.39 -11.86
C SER A 19 19.49 4.54 -11.33
N ASN A 20 18.92 4.87 -10.17
CA ASN A 20 17.77 4.19 -9.58
C ASN A 20 16.41 4.77 -10.04
N ALA A 21 16.40 5.81 -10.88
CA ALA A 21 15.18 6.42 -11.41
C ALA A 21 15.22 6.67 -12.94
N PRO A 22 15.67 5.70 -13.78
CA PRO A 22 15.76 5.92 -15.22
C PRO A 22 14.38 6.17 -15.84
N VAL A 23 14.26 7.25 -16.61
CA VAL A 23 13.02 7.60 -17.33
C VAL A 23 12.72 6.54 -18.39
N HIS A 24 11.52 5.97 -18.34
CA HIS A 24 10.99 5.07 -19.35
C HIS A 24 9.48 5.18 -19.46
N THR A 25 8.92 4.85 -20.63
CA THR A 25 7.47 4.85 -20.84
C THR A 25 6.84 3.56 -20.31
N ALA A 26 5.91 3.69 -19.37
CA ALA A 26 5.05 2.60 -18.90
C ALA A 26 3.67 2.71 -19.55
N THR A 27 3.10 1.58 -19.99
CA THR A 27 1.74 1.51 -20.53
C THR A 27 0.92 0.53 -19.71
N LEU A 28 -0.20 0.99 -19.16
CA LEU A 28 -1.07 0.20 -18.29
C LEU A 28 -2.52 0.27 -18.79
N GLY A 29 -3.27 -0.82 -18.59
CA GLY A 29 -4.73 -0.82 -18.73
C GLY A 29 -5.40 -0.01 -17.62
N ALA A 30 -6.71 0.20 -17.71
CA ALA A 30 -7.45 0.88 -16.65
C ALA A 30 -7.55 -0.02 -15.41
N PHE A 31 -7.38 0.56 -14.23
CA PHE A 31 -7.47 -0.16 -12.95
C PHE A 31 -7.96 0.77 -11.84
N TYR A 32 -8.42 0.19 -10.73
CA TYR A 32 -8.80 0.95 -9.54
C TYR A 32 -7.64 0.97 -8.54
N MET A 33 -7.42 2.11 -7.89
CA MET A 33 -6.47 2.26 -6.78
C MET A 33 -7.17 2.92 -5.60
N ASP A 34 -6.84 2.55 -4.36
CA ASP A 34 -7.32 3.28 -3.20
C ASP A 34 -6.74 4.69 -3.11
N VAL A 35 -7.56 5.61 -2.61
CA VAL A 35 -7.18 7.03 -2.46
C VAL A 35 -6.36 7.24 -1.18
N HIS A 36 -6.52 6.34 -0.21
CA HIS A 36 -5.83 6.35 1.07
C HIS A 36 -5.18 4.99 1.32
N GLU A 37 -4.12 4.97 2.11
CA GLU A 37 -3.51 3.73 2.56
C GLU A 37 -4.50 2.89 3.39
N VAL A 38 -4.25 1.58 3.44
CA VAL A 38 -5.01 0.68 4.33
C VAL A 38 -4.81 1.13 5.77
N THR A 39 -5.91 1.34 6.48
CA THR A 39 -5.86 1.85 7.85
C THR A 39 -5.67 0.73 8.88
N VAL A 40 -5.24 1.09 10.09
CA VAL A 40 -5.12 0.16 11.22
C VAL A 40 -6.47 -0.52 11.51
N GLY A 41 -7.58 0.22 11.44
CA GLY A 41 -8.92 -0.31 11.65
C GLY A 41 -9.30 -1.36 10.60
N GLN A 42 -9.06 -1.07 9.33
CA GLN A 42 -9.33 -2.01 8.23
C GLN A 42 -8.49 -3.29 8.36
N PHE A 43 -7.20 -3.17 8.67
CA PHE A 43 -6.33 -4.34 8.85
C PHE A 43 -6.73 -5.17 10.08
N ARG A 44 -7.15 -4.52 11.17
CA ARG A 44 -7.64 -5.22 12.37
C ARG A 44 -8.93 -5.99 12.07
N GLU A 45 -9.84 -5.40 11.30
CA GLU A 45 -11.07 -6.07 10.88
C GLU A 45 -10.76 -7.33 10.06
N PHE A 46 -9.83 -7.23 9.10
CA PHE A 46 -9.34 -8.38 8.35
C PHE A 46 -8.78 -9.48 9.26
N VAL A 47 -7.91 -9.13 10.22
CA VAL A 47 -7.33 -10.09 11.18
C VAL A 47 -8.41 -10.79 11.99
N ASN A 48 -9.41 -10.05 12.47
CA ASN A 48 -10.50 -10.57 13.28
C ASN A 48 -11.41 -11.53 12.47
N GLN A 49 -11.73 -11.17 11.23
CA GLN A 49 -12.62 -11.97 10.38
C GLN A 49 -11.93 -13.23 9.83
N SER A 50 -10.67 -13.12 9.40
CA SER A 50 -9.92 -14.22 8.78
C SER A 50 -9.24 -15.13 9.81
N GLY A 51 -9.04 -14.67 11.05
CA GLY A 51 -8.17 -15.34 12.01
C GLY A 51 -6.68 -15.26 11.64
N TYR A 52 -6.31 -14.37 10.72
CA TYR A 52 -4.93 -14.22 10.28
C TYR A 52 -4.00 -13.83 11.44
N LYS A 53 -2.90 -14.56 11.60
CA LYS A 53 -1.92 -14.29 12.64
C LYS A 53 -0.92 -13.24 12.17
N TYR A 54 -1.23 -11.97 12.44
CA TYR A 54 -0.28 -10.89 12.20
C TYR A 54 1.00 -11.10 13.04
N GLY A 55 2.13 -11.24 12.36
CA GLY A 55 3.44 -11.48 12.99
C GLY A 55 4.20 -10.21 13.41
N GLY A 56 3.62 -9.03 13.23
CA GLY A 56 4.22 -7.77 13.67
C GLY A 56 3.85 -7.38 15.10
N ASN A 57 4.31 -6.21 15.53
CA ASN A 57 4.15 -5.74 16.91
C ASN A 57 3.07 -4.64 16.99
N TRP A 58 1.93 -4.98 17.58
CA TRP A 58 0.81 -4.04 17.80
C TRP A 58 1.16 -2.86 18.71
N ASP A 59 2.06 -3.02 19.68
CA ASP A 59 2.51 -1.90 20.54
C ASP A 59 3.31 -0.86 19.74
N THR A 60 4.10 -1.31 18.76
CA THR A 60 4.82 -0.39 17.87
C THR A 60 3.85 0.33 16.95
N VAL A 61 2.85 -0.39 16.41
CA VAL A 61 1.78 0.21 15.61
C VAL A 61 1.02 1.26 16.42
N ALA A 62 0.60 0.94 17.64
CA ALA A 62 -0.13 1.87 18.51
C ALA A 62 0.68 3.14 18.88
N LYS A 63 2.02 3.08 18.86
CA LYS A 63 2.87 4.25 19.12
C LYS A 63 2.98 5.20 17.92
N GLN A 64 3.01 4.66 16.70
CA GLN A 64 3.30 5.43 15.48
C GLN A 64 2.07 5.71 14.62
N SER A 65 1.09 4.80 14.65
CA SER A 65 -0.22 4.87 14.00
C SER A 65 -1.30 4.63 15.07
N PRO A 66 -1.53 5.61 15.97
CA PRO A 66 -2.26 5.38 17.22
C PRO A 66 -3.77 5.16 17.09
N GLY A 67 -4.36 5.47 15.94
CA GLY A 67 -5.79 5.37 15.73
C GLY A 67 -6.17 4.50 14.53
N ASP A 68 -7.45 4.13 14.47
CA ASP A 68 -7.96 3.23 13.43
C ASP A 68 -7.97 3.86 12.03
N GLU A 69 -7.98 5.19 11.94
CA GLU A 69 -7.90 5.96 10.69
C GLU A 69 -6.45 6.21 10.23
N TYR A 70 -5.45 5.81 11.03
CA TYR A 70 -4.04 5.97 10.66
C TYR A 70 -3.60 4.83 9.74
N PRO A 71 -2.60 5.05 8.87
CA PRO A 71 -2.10 4.01 7.98
C PRO A 71 -1.53 2.84 8.79
N MET A 72 -1.84 1.62 8.35
CA MET A 72 -1.22 0.42 8.89
C MET A 72 0.25 0.38 8.48
N ILE A 73 1.13 0.19 9.46
CA ILE A 73 2.59 0.20 9.29
C ILE A 73 3.20 -1.12 9.79
N TYR A 74 4.47 -1.36 9.48
CA TYR A 74 5.16 -2.63 9.81
C TYR A 74 4.47 -3.87 9.24
N VAL A 75 3.90 -3.73 8.04
CA VAL A 75 3.45 -4.83 7.20
C VAL A 75 4.54 -5.23 6.22
N ASN A 76 4.61 -6.50 5.86
CA ASN A 76 5.49 -7.03 4.84
C ASN A 76 4.71 -7.47 3.60
N ARG A 77 5.42 -7.90 2.55
CA ARG A 77 4.81 -8.38 1.29
C ARG A 77 3.77 -9.49 1.52
N HIS A 78 4.02 -10.40 2.46
CA HIS A 78 3.08 -11.49 2.75
C HIS A 78 1.80 -10.97 3.40
N ASN A 79 1.90 -10.00 4.33
CA ASN A 79 0.72 -9.35 4.91
C ASN A 79 -0.16 -8.70 3.83
N PHE A 80 0.44 -8.03 2.84
CA PHE A 80 -0.32 -7.41 1.74
C PHE A 80 -1.05 -8.44 0.85
N GLN A 81 -0.39 -9.56 0.54
CA GLN A 81 -0.98 -10.60 -0.31
C GLN A 81 -2.22 -11.26 0.33
N VAL A 82 -2.20 -11.48 1.64
CA VAL A 82 -3.32 -12.16 2.32
C VAL A 82 -4.50 -11.24 2.61
N THR A 83 -4.31 -9.92 2.62
CA THR A 83 -5.36 -8.94 2.93
C THR A 83 -6.20 -8.58 1.69
N THR A 84 -5.71 -8.91 0.48
CA THR A 84 -6.35 -8.59 -0.80
C THR A 84 -7.11 -9.77 -1.42
N THR A 85 -7.23 -10.88 -0.69
CA THR A 85 -7.98 -12.10 -1.09
C THR A 85 -9.29 -12.17 -0.31
#